data_AF-A0A839JX38-F1
#
_entry.id   AF-A0A839JX38-F1
#
_cell.length_a   1.000
_cell.length_b   1.000
_cell.length_c   1.000
_cell.angle_alpha   90.00
_cell.angle_beta   90.00
_cell.angle_gamma   90.00
#
_symmetry.space_group_name_H-M   'P 1'
#
loop_
_entity.id
_entity.type
_entity.pdbx_description
1 polymer ?
#
loop_
_entity_poly.entity_id
_entity_poly.type
_entity_poly.pdbx_seq_one_letter_code
_entity_poly.pdbx_strand_id
1 'polypeptide(L)' 'MATKPHRGKTLLKLPSRGRGTCPVCKTTRIKVLYDLIAEDGSKTTVCKRCQHKKLETVANLK' A
#
# COMPACT_ATOMS: atom_id res chain seq x y z
N MET A 1 3.71 -24.37 -3.22
CA MET A 1 2.50 -23.51 -3.15
C MET A 1 2.92 -22.06 -2.95
N ALA A 2 2.86 -21.22 -3.97
CA ALA A 2 3.14 -19.79 -3.80
C ALA A 2 2.00 -19.13 -3.02
N THR A 3 2.26 -18.72 -1.77
CA THR A 3 1.32 -17.94 -0.97
C THR A 3 1.03 -16.62 -1.68
N LYS A 4 -0.23 -16.35 -2.02
CA LYS A 4 -0.69 -15.09 -2.62
C LYS A 4 -1.20 -14.17 -1.51
N PRO A 5 -0.35 -13.35 -0.84
CA PRO A 5 -0.71 -12.63 0.38
C PRO A 5 -1.85 -11.62 0.18
N HIS A 6 -2.02 -11.08 -1.03
CA HIS A 6 -3.05 -10.07 -1.33
C HIS A 6 -4.38 -10.66 -1.84
N ARG A 7 -4.64 -11.96 -1.65
CA ARG A 7 -5.84 -12.64 -2.17
C ARG A 7 -6.59 -13.45 -1.11
N GLY A 8 -7.91 -13.53 -1.30
CA GLY A 8 -8.80 -14.50 -0.63
C GLY A 8 -8.69 -14.50 0.89
N LYS A 9 -8.28 -15.64 1.44
CA LYS A 9 -8.28 -15.96 2.88
C LYS A 9 -7.44 -15.00 3.72
N THR A 10 -6.32 -14.51 3.20
CA THR A 10 -5.44 -13.60 3.97
C THR A 10 -6.11 -12.25 4.21
N LEU A 11 -6.79 -11.71 3.19
CA LEU A 11 -7.56 -10.47 3.32
C LEU A 11 -8.66 -10.58 4.36
N LEU A 12 -9.31 -11.74 4.47
CA LEU A 12 -10.40 -11.95 5.42
C LEU A 12 -9.96 -11.82 6.89
N LYS A 13 -8.68 -12.10 7.17
CA LYS A 13 -8.08 -12.00 8.51
C LYS A 13 -7.65 -10.57 8.87
N LEU A 14 -7.51 -9.68 7.88
CA LEU A 14 -7.08 -8.31 8.10
C LEU A 14 -8.28 -7.41 8.46
N PRO A 15 -8.08 -6.41 9.33
CA PRO A 15 -9.11 -5.41 9.62
C PRO A 15 -9.57 -4.73 8.34
N SER A 16 -10.89 -4.55 8.20
CA SER A 16 -11.52 -3.97 7.00
C SER A 16 -11.17 -4.66 5.68
N ARG A 17 -10.78 -5.95 5.74
CA ARG A 17 -10.32 -6.73 4.58
C ARG A 17 -9.09 -6.14 3.88
N GLY A 18 -8.25 -5.43 4.65
CA GLY A 18 -7.07 -4.71 4.15
C GLY A 18 -7.41 -3.46 3.35
N ARG A 19 -8.62 -2.91 3.52
CA ARG A 19 -9.06 -1.65 2.90
C ARG A 19 -8.79 -0.48 3.84
N GLY A 20 -8.26 0.60 3.31
CA GLY A 20 -7.93 1.80 4.08
C GLY A 20 -7.81 3.04 3.20
N THR A 21 -7.28 4.09 3.81
CA THR A 21 -6.92 5.35 3.16
C THR A 21 -5.46 5.30 2.71
N CYS A 22 -5.22 5.51 1.41
CA CYS A 22 -3.85 5.48 0.87
C CYS A 22 -3.09 6.77 1.26
N PRO A 23 -1.88 6.69 1.84
CA PRO A 23 -1.12 7.87 2.25
C PRO A 23 -0.63 8.72 1.06
N VAL A 24 -0.44 8.11 -0.11
CA VAL A 24 0.09 8.78 -1.30
C VAL A 24 -0.99 9.52 -2.10
N CYS A 25 -2.11 8.85 -2.38
CA CYS A 25 -3.15 9.40 -3.26
C CYS A 25 -4.46 9.72 -2.53
N LYS A 26 -4.48 9.64 -1.18
CA LYS A 26 -5.63 9.92 -0.30
C LYS A 26 -6.92 9.16 -0.65
N THR A 27 -6.82 8.13 -1.49
CA THR A 27 -7.99 7.37 -1.94
C THR A 27 -8.51 6.49 -0.81
N THR A 28 -9.82 6.51 -0.58
CA THR A 28 -10.49 5.79 0.49
C THR A 28 -10.97 4.40 0.03
N ARG A 29 -11.16 3.47 0.98
CA ARG A 29 -11.68 2.09 0.77
C ARG A 29 -10.90 1.22 -0.25
N ILE A 30 -9.65 1.55 -0.53
CA ILE A 30 -8.76 0.80 -1.43
C ILE A 30 -7.87 -0.18 -0.66
N LYS A 31 -7.40 -1.27 -1.28
CA LYS A 31 -6.46 -2.20 -0.65
C LYS A 31 -5.10 -1.52 -0.41
N VAL A 32 -4.71 -1.34 0.84
CA VAL A 32 -3.44 -0.74 1.29
C VAL A 32 -2.57 -1.83 1.91
N LEU A 33 -2.00 -2.67 1.05
CA LEU A 33 -1.26 -3.88 1.47
C LEU A 33 0.04 -4.05 0.70
N TYR A 34 0.35 -3.12 -0.20
CA TYR A 34 1.50 -3.23 -1.08
C TYR A 34 2.63 -2.43 -0.47
N ASP A 35 3.75 -3.07 -0.22
CA ASP A 35 4.93 -2.37 0.29
C ASP A 35 5.61 -1.67 -0.88
N LEU A 36 5.90 -0.39 -0.69
CA LEU A 36 6.72 0.38 -1.59
C LEU A 36 7.93 0.91 -0.82
N ILE A 37 9.11 0.67 -1.37
CA ILE A 37 10.37 1.18 -0.85
C ILE A 37 10.57 2.52 -1.55
N ALA A 38 10.50 3.61 -0.79
CA ALA A 38 10.89 4.92 -1.30
C ALA A 38 12.41 4.98 -1.50
N GLU A 39 12.88 5.92 -2.32
CA GLU A 39 14.31 6.12 -2.58
C GLU A 39 15.09 6.46 -1.31
N ASP A 40 14.42 7.03 -0.31
CA ASP A 40 14.95 7.33 1.04
C ASP A 40 15.10 6.07 1.93
N GLY A 41 14.84 4.87 1.40
CA GLY A 41 14.89 3.60 2.13
C GLY A 41 13.69 3.34 3.05
N SER A 42 12.73 4.27 3.11
CA SER A 42 11.53 4.12 3.93
C SER A 42 10.52 3.15 3.28
N LYS A 43 10.05 2.19 4.07
CA LYS A 43 9.02 1.23 3.65
C LYS A 43 7.65 1.81 4.00
N THR A 44 6.85 2.13 2.99
CA THR A 44 5.48 2.61 3.18
C THR A 44 4.49 1.61 2.60
N THR A 45 3.46 1.26 3.37
CA THR A 45 2.34 0.48 2.88
C THR A 45 1.45 1.39 2.03
N VAL A 46 1.38 1.09 0.74
CA VAL A 46 0.64 1.84 -0.26
C VAL A 46 -0.52 1.04 -0.84
N CYS A 47 -1.39 1.76 -1.53
CA CYS A 47 -2.52 1.17 -2.22
C CYS A 47 -2.11 0.51 -3.54
N LYS A 48 -2.93 -0.45 -4.00
CA LYS A 48 -2.73 -1.17 -5.29
C LYS A 48 -2.38 -0.27 -6.47
N ARG A 49 -2.97 0.93 -6.54
CA ARG A 49 -2.73 1.90 -7.62
C ARG A 49 -1.35 2.56 -7.53
N CYS A 50 -0.86 2.80 -6.32
CA CYS A 50 0.41 3.47 -6.09
C CYS A 50 1.60 2.50 -6.08
N GLN A 51 1.36 1.19 -6.15
CA GLN A 51 2.43 0.17 -6.23
C GLN A 51 3.40 0.41 -7.41
N HIS A 52 2.92 0.98 -8.52
CA HIS A 52 3.74 1.27 -9.70
C HIS A 52 4.22 2.71 -9.78
N LYS A 53 3.83 3.57 -8.82
CA LYS A 53 4.33 4.94 -8.76
C LYS A 53 5.70 4.90 -8.09
N LYS A 54 6.74 5.32 -8.80
CA LYS A 54 8.02 5.63 -8.18
C LYS A 54 7.77 6.80 -7.22
N LEU A 55 8.00 6.58 -5.92
CA LEU A 55 8.08 7.68 -4.96
C LEU A 55 9.47 8.30 -5.14
N GLU A 56 9.58 9.20 -6.10
CA GLU A 56 10.67 10.17 -6.08
C GLU A 56 10.30 11.18 -4.97
N THR A 57 11.10 11.17 -3.90
CA THR A 57 11.10 12.10 -2.75
C THR A 57 9.92 12.03 -1.76
N VAL A 58 10.24 11.54 -0.55
CA VAL A 58 9.53 11.91 0.68
C VAL A 58 10.04 13.27 1.16
N ALA A 59 9.73 14.37 0.49
CA ALA A 59 9.82 15.73 1.06
C ALA A 59 9.33 16.80 0.08
N ASN A 60 8.02 16.99 -0.06
CA ASN A 60 7.48 18.33 -0.30
C ASN A 60 5.96 18.33 -0.09
N LEU A 61 5.57 18.42 1.17
CA LEU A 61 4.47 19.30 1.53
C LEU A 61 4.85 19.97 2.86
N LYS A 62 5.14 21.26 2.75
CA LYS A 62 4.98 22.26 3.80
C LYS A 62 3.64 22.10 4.51
#